data_AF-A0A1Q7JG71-F1
#
_entry.id   AF-A0A1Q7JG71-F1
#
_cell.length_a   1.000
_cell.length_b   1.000
_cell.length_c   1.000
_cell.angle_alpha   90.00
_cell.angle_beta   90.00
_cell.angle_gamma   90.00
#
_symmetry.space_group_name_H-M   'P 1'
#
loop_
_entity.id
_entity.type
_entity.pdbx_description
1 polymer ?
#
loop_
_entity_poly.entity_id
_entity_poly.type
_entity_poly.pdbx_seq_one_letter_code
_entity_poly.pdbx_strand_id
1 'polypeptide(L)'
;MLMYAKDIQFYHADHAGKTITASGRMRSITQTGGMTVEDVEHDFLAIAVDNAGTGSPDRFDVHFTTPFWKPGNPLCTPSTVHPGWCRFGGDLIVSGGTQLGDVSVGP
;
A
#
# COMPACT_ATOMS: atom_id res chain seq x y z
N MET A 1 2.01 -3.57 11.91
CA MET A 1 1.18 -2.47 11.39
C MET A 1 -0.04 -3.08 10.72
N LEU A 2 -1.23 -2.57 11.01
CA LEU A 2 -2.48 -2.95 10.36
C LEU A 2 -2.98 -1.76 9.56
N MET A 3 -3.47 -2.02 8.35
CA MET A 3 -3.95 -1.01 7.41
C MET A 3 -5.20 -1.55 6.72
N TYR A 4 -6.26 -0.76 6.66
CA TYR A 4 -7.46 -1.12 5.91
C TYR A 4 -8.17 0.13 5.39
N ALA A 5 -8.71 0.01 4.19
CA ALA A 5 -9.54 1.06 3.60
C ALA A 5 -10.84 1.21 4.41
N LYS A 6 -11.23 2.46 4.65
CA LYS A 6 -12.51 2.85 5.25
C LYS A 6 -13.52 3.19 4.16
N ASP A 7 -13.03 3.84 3.12
CA ASP A 7 -13.76 4.08 1.89
C ASP A 7 -12.80 3.98 0.69
N ILE A 8 -13.36 3.62 -0.46
CA ILE A 8 -12.68 3.67 -1.75
C ILE A 8 -13.44 4.70 -2.58
N GLN A 9 -12.79 5.83 -2.85
CA GLN A 9 -13.38 6.95 -3.59
C GLN A 9 -13.09 6.85 -5.09
N PHE A 10 -11.96 6.22 -5.43
CA PHE A 10 -11.55 6.00 -6.80
C PHE A 10 -10.98 4.60 -6.96
N TYR A 11 -11.34 3.95 -8.05
CA TYR A 11 -10.81 2.68 -8.48
C TYR A 11 -10.73 2.68 -10.01
N HIS A 12 -9.56 2.33 -10.54
CA HIS A 12 -9.35 2.23 -11.98
C HIS A 12 -8.41 1.08 -12.31
N ALA A 13 -8.86 0.21 -13.22
CA ALA A 13 -8.06 -0.88 -13.77
C ALA A 13 -7.70 -0.53 -15.22
N ASP A 14 -6.41 -0.31 -15.48
CA ASP A 14 -5.86 -0.14 -16.82
C ASP A 14 -5.25 -1.47 -17.27
N HIS A 15 -5.97 -2.17 -18.14
CA HIS A 15 -5.53 -3.45 -18.68
C HIS A 15 -4.38 -3.31 -19.69
N ALA A 16 -4.30 -2.18 -20.40
CA ALA A 16 -3.24 -1.95 -21.39
C ALA A 16 -1.92 -1.59 -20.69
N GLY A 17 -1.99 -0.72 -19.69
CA GLY A 17 -0.88 -0.38 -18.81
C GLY A 17 -0.59 -1.42 -17.73
N LYS A 18 -1.42 -2.46 -17.59
CA LYS A 18 -1.29 -3.54 -16.60
C LYS A 18 -1.23 -3.02 -15.14
N THR A 19 -2.03 -2.00 -14.84
CA THR A 19 -2.07 -1.39 -13.51
C THR A 19 -3.48 -1.34 -12.93
N ILE A 20 -3.55 -1.43 -11.61
CA ILE A 20 -4.77 -1.12 -10.85
C ILE A 20 -4.39 -0.01 -9.88
N THR A 21 -5.17 1.07 -9.89
CA THR A 21 -5.02 2.20 -8.98
C THR A 21 -6.29 2.37 -8.15
N ALA A 22 -6.13 2.53 -6.84
CA ALA A 22 -7.23 2.83 -5.93
C ALA A 22 -6.85 3.94 -4.95
N SER A 23 -7.79 4.81 -4.62
CA SER A 23 -7.57 5.83 -3.59
C SER A 23 -8.84 6.09 -2.78
N GLY A 24 -8.66 6.62 -1.58
CA GLY A 24 -9.74 6.94 -0.65
C GLY A 24 -9.18 7.20 0.73
N ARG A 25 -9.98 6.92 1.76
CA ARG A 25 -9.58 7.00 3.17
C ARG A 25 -9.22 5.62 3.70
N MET A 26 -8.16 5.57 4.49
CA MET A 26 -7.79 4.37 5.23
C MET A 26 -7.52 4.69 6.69
N ARG A 27 -7.58 3.66 7.53
CA ARG A 27 -7.11 3.71 8.91
C ARG A 27 -5.84 2.87 9.04
N SER A 28 -4.80 3.47 9.59
CA SER A 28 -3.55 2.78 9.96
C SER A 28 -3.47 2.64 11.48
N ILE A 29 -3.04 1.46 11.92
CA ILE A 29 -2.78 1.18 13.33
C ILE A 29 -1.38 0.57 13.45
N THR A 30 -0.51 1.26 14.17
CA THR A 30 0.86 0.80 14.45
C THR A 30 1.02 0.60 15.96
N GLN A 31 1.50 -0.59 16.33
CA GLN A 31 1.86 -0.92 17.70
C GLN A 31 3.35 -1.19 17.78
N THR A 32 4.00 -0.73 18.85
CA THR A 32 5.43 -0.97 19.12
C THR A 32 5.61 -1.11 20.63
N GLY A 33 6.27 -2.18 21.08
CA GLY A 33 6.48 -2.44 22.50
C GLY A 33 5.19 -2.58 23.32
N GLY A 34 4.10 -3.04 22.70
CA GLY A 34 2.79 -3.17 23.37
C GLY A 34 1.98 -1.88 23.47
N MET A 35 2.51 -0.74 23.01
CA MET A 35 1.78 0.52 22.94
C MET A 35 1.32 0.81 21.52
N THR A 36 0.10 1.35 21.38
CA THR A 36 -0.37 1.93 20.12
C THR A 36 0.32 3.27 19.93
N VAL A 37 1.21 3.32 18.94
CA VAL A 37 1.95 4.54 18.57
C VAL A 37 1.25 5.31 17.45
N GLU A 38 0.31 4.66 16.76
CA GLU A 38 -0.48 5.23 15.69
C GLU A 38 -1.85 4.56 15.62
N ASP A 39 -2.89 5.39 15.56
CA ASP A 39 -4.26 4.99 15.26
C ASP A 39 -4.96 6.20 14.62
N VAL A 40 -4.79 6.36 13.31
CA VAL A 40 -5.20 7.56 12.58
C VAL A 40 -5.85 7.22 11.24
N GLU A 41 -6.66 8.14 10.74
CA GLU A 41 -7.22 8.07 9.39
C GLU A 41 -6.55 9.08 8.46
N HIS A 42 -6.17 8.64 7.27
CA HIS A 42 -5.54 9.46 6.26
C HIS A 42 -5.93 9.00 4.85
N ASP A 43 -5.63 9.86 3.88
CA ASP A 43 -5.80 9.52 2.47
C ASP A 43 -4.76 8.48 2.06
N PHE A 44 -5.08 7.68 1.04
CA PHE A 44 -4.15 6.72 0.47
C PHE A 44 -4.26 6.64 -1.04
N LEU A 45 -3.20 6.13 -1.65
CA LEU A 45 -3.12 5.73 -3.05
C LEU A 45 -2.47 4.34 -3.12
N ALA A 46 -3.23 3.34 -3.50
CA ALA A 46 -2.75 1.98 -3.73
C ALA A 46 -2.54 1.74 -5.23
N ILE A 47 -1.42 1.11 -5.58
CA ILE A 47 -1.04 0.78 -6.95
C ILE A 47 -0.60 -0.68 -7.00
N ALA A 48 -1.27 -1.47 -7.85
CA ALA A 48 -0.81 -2.81 -8.23
C ALA A 48 -0.31 -2.77 -9.68
N VAL A 49 0.79 -3.47 -9.97
CA VAL A 49 1.39 -3.57 -11.29
C VAL A 49 1.62 -5.05 -11.62
N ASP A 50 1.03 -5.51 -12.73
CA ASP A 50 1.38 -6.79 -13.35
C ASP A 50 2.62 -6.58 -14.25
N ASN A 51 3.73 -7.19 -13.85
CA ASN A 51 5.00 -7.12 -14.56
C ASN A 51 5.27 -8.39 -15.38
N ALA A 52 4.25 -9.24 -15.61
CA ALA A 52 4.40 -10.44 -16.43
C ALA A 52 5.00 -10.12 -17.81
N GLY A 53 6.06 -10.86 -18.14
CA GLY A 53 6.81 -10.72 -19.40
C GLY A 53 7.93 -9.66 -19.37
N THR A 54 8.11 -8.93 -18.28
CA THR A 54 9.15 -7.88 -18.17
C THR A 54 10.45 -8.35 -17.51
N GLY A 55 10.46 -9.54 -16.90
CA GLY A 55 11.58 -10.04 -16.09
C GLY A 55 11.66 -9.45 -14.68
N SER A 56 10.70 -8.62 -14.28
CA SER A 56 10.56 -8.09 -12.91
C SER A 56 9.37 -8.75 -12.20
N PRO A 57 9.38 -8.86 -10.86
CA PRO A 57 8.21 -9.34 -10.10
C PRO A 57 7.01 -8.40 -10.22
N ASP A 58 5.80 -8.95 -10.05
CA ASP A 58 4.61 -8.12 -9.83
C ASP A 58 4.79 -7.25 -8.59
N ARG A 59 4.06 -6.14 -8.50
CA ARG A 59 4.30 -5.15 -7.45
C ARG A 59 2.98 -4.67 -6.87
N PHE A 60 2.97 -4.46 -5.55
CA PHE A 60 1.88 -3.77 -4.87
C PHE A 60 2.43 -2.75 -3.88
N ASP A 61 1.95 -1.52 -3.97
CA ASP A 61 2.31 -0.45 -3.05
C ASP A 61 1.09 0.31 -2.55
N VAL A 62 1.20 0.80 -1.33
CA VAL A 62 0.30 1.80 -0.77
C VAL A 62 1.10 3.04 -0.39
N HIS A 63 0.63 4.18 -0.86
CA HIS A 63 1.23 5.47 -0.63
C HIS A 63 0.34 6.30 0.29
N PHE A 64 0.90 6.84 1.37
CA PHE A 64 0.20 7.69 2.33
C PHE A 64 1.18 8.44 3.23
N THR A 65 0.66 9.35 4.07
CA THR A 65 1.45 10.00 5.12
C THR A 65 0.72 9.97 6.45
N THR A 66 1.50 9.87 7.51
CA THR A 66 1.08 9.92 8.91
C THR A 66 2.19 10.61 9.70
N PRO A 67 1.92 11.28 10.84
CA PRO A 67 2.92 12.07 11.55
C PRO A 67 4.23 11.33 11.86
N PHE A 68 4.14 10.01 12.04
CA PHE A 68 5.25 9.13 12.37
C PHE A 68 5.94 8.51 11.14
N TRP A 69 5.23 8.39 10.02
CA TRP A 69 5.76 7.82 8.78
C TRP A 69 5.59 8.86 7.66
N LYS A 70 6.54 9.81 7.64
CA LYS A 70 6.67 10.85 6.62
C LYS A 70 8.04 10.75 5.93
N PRO A 71 8.19 11.26 4.69
CA PRO A 71 9.49 11.27 4.02
C PRO A 71 10.59 11.90 4.86
N GLY A 72 11.76 11.24 4.89
CA GLY A 72 12.88 11.60 5.76
C GLY A 72 12.90 10.86 7.11
N ASN A 73 11.84 10.14 7.49
CA ASN A 73 11.92 9.16 8.57
C ASN A 73 12.66 7.90 8.06
N PRO A 74 13.66 7.36 8.79
CA PRO A 74 14.37 6.13 8.40
C PRO A 74 13.47 4.90 8.23
N LEU A 75 12.26 4.92 8.78
CA LEU A 75 11.30 3.83 8.70
C LEU A 75 10.37 3.93 7.48
N CYS A 76 10.44 5.01 6.69
CA CYS A 76 9.60 5.22 5.52
C CYS A 76 10.42 5.29 4.24
N THR A 77 9.99 4.56 3.21
CA THR A 77 10.49 4.78 1.85
C THR A 77 9.73 5.94 1.23
N PRO A 78 10.39 6.98 0.69
CA PRO A 78 9.70 8.06 -0.01
C PRO A 78 8.87 7.54 -1.20
N SER A 79 7.67 8.08 -1.37
CA SER A 79 6.80 7.83 -2.51
C SER A 79 7.39 8.43 -3.79
N THR A 80 7.45 7.62 -4.84
CA THR A 80 7.89 8.04 -6.18
C THR A 80 6.75 8.59 -7.05
N VAL A 81 5.50 8.39 -6.64
CA VAL A 81 4.29 8.76 -7.40
C VAL A 81 3.50 9.90 -6.77
N HIS A 82 3.72 10.15 -5.47
CA HIS A 82 3.07 11.25 -4.75
C HIS A 82 4.10 11.96 -3.86
N PRO A 83 4.64 13.13 -4.30
CA PRO A 83 5.61 13.88 -3.51
C PRO A 83 5.10 14.16 -2.10
N GLY A 84 5.99 14.04 -1.11
CA GLY A 84 5.65 14.26 0.30
C GLY A 84 4.99 13.07 1.01
N TRP A 85 4.70 11.96 0.31
CA TRP A 85 4.13 10.75 0.93
C TRP A 85 5.18 9.65 1.12
N CYS A 86 4.87 8.71 2.00
CA CYS A 86 5.58 7.44 2.14
C CYS A 86 5.03 6.39 1.18
N ARG A 87 5.85 5.37 0.93
CA ARG A 87 5.53 4.17 0.18
C ARG A 87 5.74 2.95 1.06
N PHE A 88 4.73 2.10 1.10
CA PHE A 88 4.74 0.80 1.76
C PHE A 88 4.40 -0.28 0.73
N GLY A 89 4.94 -1.49 0.91
CA GLY A 89 4.84 -2.56 -0.07
C GLY A 89 6.08 -2.67 -0.96
N GLY A 90 5.92 -3.30 -2.12
CA GLY A 90 7.01 -3.61 -3.04
C GLY A 90 6.71 -4.85 -3.87
N ASP A 91 7.78 -5.56 -4.23
CA ASP A 91 7.71 -6.75 -5.08
C ASP A 91 6.94 -7.88 -4.40
N LEU A 92 5.99 -8.45 -5.14
CA LEU A 92 5.22 -9.62 -4.75
C LEU A 92 6.06 -10.85 -5.03
N ILE A 93 6.69 -11.37 -3.97
CA ILE A 93 7.46 -12.61 -4.06
C ILE A 93 6.49 -13.78 -3.92
N VAL A 94 6.11 -14.38 -5.03
CA VAL A 94 5.30 -15.61 -5.05
C VAL A 94 6.23 -16.81 -4.94
N SER A 95 6.76 -17.09 -3.74
CA SER A 95 7.35 -18.40 -3.46
C SER A 95 6.21 -19.36 -3.09
N GLY A 96 6.04 -20.43 -3.87
CA GLY A 96 4.93 -21.38 -3.75
C GLY A 96 4.70 -21.90 -2.33
N GLY A 97 3.76 -21.29 -1.60
CA GLY A 97 3.33 -21.74 -0.28
C GLY A 97 2.89 -20.67 0.71
N THR A 98 3.11 -19.37 0.47
CA THR A 98 2.64 -18.34 1.41
C THR A 98 1.98 -17.20 0.66
N GLN A 99 0.67 -17.33 0.48
CA GLN A 99 -0.23 -16.26 0.09
C GLN A 99 -0.01 -15.07 1.05
N LEU A 100 0.39 -13.91 0.52
CA LEU A 100 0.19 -12.65 1.23
C LEU A 100 -1.29 -12.58 1.57
N GLY A 101 -1.60 -12.44 2.87
CA GLY A 101 -2.88 -12.74 3.50
C GLY A 101 -4.13 -12.49 2.65
N ASP A 102 -5.11 -13.36 2.83
CA ASP A 102 -6.38 -13.43 2.12
C ASP A 102 -6.95 -12.04 1.77
N VAL A 103 -6.84 -11.64 0.50
CA VAL A 103 -7.56 -10.48 -0.03
C VAL A 103 -8.99 -10.91 -0.22
N SER A 104 -9.76 -10.85 0.87
CA SER A 104 -11.20 -11.03 0.84
C SER A 104 -11.83 -9.74 0.28
N VAL A 105 -12.10 -9.73 -1.01
CA VAL A 105 -13.11 -8.83 -1.57
C VAL A 105 -14.47 -9.33 -1.09
N GLY A 106 -15.09 -8.58 -0.18
CA GLY A 106 -16.48 -8.79 0.22
C GLY A 106 -17.43 -8.64 -0.98
N PRO A 107 -18.66 -9.18 -0.86
CA PRO A 107 -19.65 -9.22 -1.94
C PRO A 107 -20.02 -7.85 -2.51
#